data_AF-A0A2U1M1P5-F1
#
_entry.id   AF-A0A2U1M1P5-F1
#
_cell.length_a   1.000
_cell.length_b   1.000
_cell.length_c   1.000
_cell.angle_alpha   90.00
_cell.angle_beta   90.00
_cell.angle_gamma   90.00
#
_symmetry.space_group_name_H-M   'P 1'
#
loop_
_entity.id
_entity.type
_entity.pdbx_description
1 polymer ?
#
loop_
_entity_poly.entity_id
_entity_poly.type
_entity_poly.pdbx_seq_one_letter_code
_entity_poly.pdbx_strand_id
1 'polypeptide(L)'
;MSQTPPENPNQETTSKTLNPNQESSKPVQDNADPDKDLEEEEEGECPFCAYMKGGECRETFINWEKCVEEAGDEDIVEKCTQVTMALTKCMEANQDYYAPILQAEKMVEQQALNQLEQEKAENAKEEETS
;
A
#
# COMPACT_ATOMS: atom_id res chain seq x y z
N MET A 1 -0.90 49.73 -37.31
CA MET A 1 -2.00 50.67 -37.04
C MET A 1 -3.24 49.81 -36.94
N SER A 2 -3.99 49.67 -35.85
CA SER A 2 -4.09 50.43 -34.60
C SER A 2 -4.76 49.53 -33.56
N GLN A 3 -4.38 49.71 -32.29
CA GLN A 3 -5.05 49.12 -31.12
C GLN A 3 -6.32 49.91 -30.79
N THR A 4 -7.37 49.22 -30.34
CA THR A 4 -8.41 49.80 -29.45
C THR A 4 -9.01 48.68 -28.56
N PRO A 5 -9.10 48.85 -27.22
CA PRO A 5 -9.94 48.07 -26.29
C PRO A 5 -11.21 48.88 -25.91
N PRO A 6 -12.00 48.59 -24.86
CA PRO A 6 -12.42 47.33 -24.18
C PRO A 6 -13.98 47.20 -24.16
N GLU A 7 -14.56 46.15 -23.54
CA GLU A 7 -15.80 46.27 -22.74
C GLU A 7 -16.09 45.00 -21.90
N ASN A 8 -16.23 45.19 -20.58
CA ASN A 8 -16.84 44.30 -19.58
C ASN A 8 -17.75 45.23 -18.75
N PRO A 9 -19.02 44.90 -18.47
CA PRO A 9 -19.36 44.45 -17.11
C PRO A 9 -20.61 43.56 -17.03
N ASN A 10 -20.57 42.46 -16.27
CA ASN A 10 -21.66 42.23 -15.31
C ASN A 10 -21.13 41.55 -14.04
N GLN A 11 -21.49 42.16 -12.93
CA GLN A 11 -21.11 41.88 -11.56
C GLN A 11 -22.39 42.12 -10.74
N GLU A 12 -22.95 41.03 -10.20
CA GLU A 12 -23.84 41.03 -9.02
C GLU A 12 -23.31 39.93 -8.11
N THR A 13 -22.59 40.23 -7.02
CA THR A 13 -23.06 40.75 -5.72
C THR A 13 -24.09 39.78 -5.13
N THR A 14 -23.83 39.02 -4.08
CA THR A 14 -23.78 39.55 -2.71
C THR A 14 -23.30 38.46 -1.73
N SER A 15 -22.28 38.78 -0.94
CA SER A 15 -21.95 38.09 0.32
C SER A 15 -22.74 38.70 1.49
N LYS A 16 -23.31 37.87 2.37
CA LYS A 16 -23.45 38.02 3.85
C LYS A 16 -24.34 36.88 4.37
N THR A 17 -23.90 35.87 5.14
CA THR A 17 -23.33 35.86 6.52
C THR A 17 -24.41 35.72 7.63
N LEU A 18 -24.34 34.57 8.35
CA LEU A 18 -24.73 34.23 9.77
C LEU A 18 -26.10 33.58 10.13
N ASN A 19 -26.00 32.29 10.55
CA ASN A 19 -26.56 31.47 11.69
C ASN A 19 -27.47 32.14 12.78
N PRO A 20 -28.08 31.45 13.80
CA PRO A 20 -28.38 30.01 14.09
C PRO A 20 -29.79 29.69 14.68
N ASN A 21 -30.12 28.38 14.82
CA ASN A 21 -30.98 27.74 15.84
C ASN A 21 -32.48 28.14 15.97
N GLN A 22 -33.39 27.21 15.63
CA GLN A 22 -34.61 27.00 16.41
C GLN A 22 -34.96 25.50 16.54
N GLU A 23 -34.94 25.09 17.80
CA GLU A 23 -35.52 23.92 18.45
C GLU A 23 -37.02 23.75 18.16
N SER A 24 -37.45 22.51 17.85
CA SER A 24 -38.79 22.04 18.24
C SER A 24 -38.80 20.51 18.45
N SER A 25 -38.79 20.13 19.72
CA SER A 25 -39.20 18.82 20.27
C SER A 25 -40.67 18.50 19.91
N LYS A 26 -41.27 17.29 19.85
CA LYS A 26 -41.08 15.88 20.29
C LYS A 26 -42.34 15.08 19.76
N PRO A 27 -42.66 13.79 20.08
CA PRO A 27 -41.88 12.54 20.29
C PRO A 27 -42.54 11.20 19.77
N VAL A 28 -41.80 10.07 19.91
CA VAL A 28 -42.21 8.62 20.02
C VAL A 28 -42.65 7.93 18.70
N GLN A 29 -42.12 6.76 18.27
CA GLN A 29 -42.28 5.44 18.92
C GLN A 29 -41.31 4.35 18.40
N ASP A 30 -40.87 3.55 19.37
CA ASP A 30 -40.21 2.25 19.36
C ASP A 30 -40.64 1.28 18.23
N ASN A 31 -39.66 0.70 17.53
CA ASN A 31 -39.67 -0.71 17.15
C ASN A 31 -38.23 -1.19 17.10
N ALA A 32 -37.92 -2.13 17.99
CA ALA A 32 -36.69 -2.89 17.99
C ALA A 32 -36.55 -3.73 16.71
N ASP A 33 -35.42 -3.58 16.03
CA ASP A 33 -34.81 -4.67 15.28
C ASP A 33 -33.30 -4.57 15.48
N PRO A 34 -32.67 -5.43 16.32
CA PRO A 34 -31.23 -5.55 16.36
C PRO A 34 -30.81 -6.55 15.27
N ASP A 35 -31.15 -6.27 14.01
CA ASP A 35 -30.56 -6.97 12.87
C ASP A 35 -29.15 -6.43 12.72
N LYS A 36 -28.27 -7.07 13.51
CA LYS A 36 -26.86 -7.32 13.20
C LYS A 36 -26.34 -6.49 12.03
N ASP A 37 -25.90 -5.28 12.36
CA ASP A 37 -24.73 -4.67 11.73
C ASP A 37 -23.55 -5.60 12.09
N LEU A 38 -23.49 -6.74 11.41
CA LEU A 38 -22.22 -7.36 11.12
C LEU A 38 -21.57 -6.33 10.21
N GLU A 39 -20.81 -5.44 10.83
CA GLU A 39 -19.73 -4.72 10.16
C GLU A 39 -18.97 -5.82 9.40
N GLU A 40 -19.34 -5.97 8.12
CA GLU A 40 -18.56 -6.66 7.14
C GLU A 40 -17.30 -5.80 7.09
N GLU A 41 -16.33 -6.22 7.90
CA GLU A 41 -14.99 -5.65 7.97
C GLU A 41 -14.51 -5.67 6.52
N GLU A 42 -14.69 -4.54 5.83
CA GLU A 42 -14.26 -4.37 4.45
C GLU A 42 -12.76 -4.60 4.54
N GLU A 43 -12.33 -5.81 4.18
CA GLU A 43 -10.95 -6.26 4.26
C GLU A 43 -10.19 -5.39 3.28
N GLY A 44 -9.79 -4.22 3.77
CA GLY A 44 -9.21 -3.16 2.98
C GLY A 44 -7.97 -3.71 2.31
N GLU A 45 -7.80 -3.39 1.03
CA GLU A 45 -6.67 -3.88 0.27
C GLU A 45 -5.36 -3.63 1.03
N CYS A 46 -4.56 -4.69 1.23
CA CYS A 46 -3.28 -4.61 1.92
C CYS A 46 -2.47 -3.42 1.35
N PRO A 47 -2.00 -2.46 2.18
CA PRO A 47 -1.35 -1.24 1.68
C PRO A 47 -0.14 -1.52 0.78
N PHE A 48 0.57 -2.62 1.02
CA PHE A 48 1.64 -3.10 0.15
C PHE A 48 1.11 -3.58 -1.20
N CYS A 49 0.04 -4.38 -1.21
CA CYS A 49 -0.61 -4.82 -2.44
C CYS A 49 -1.12 -3.63 -3.27
N ALA A 50 -1.75 -2.65 -2.63
CA ALA A 50 -2.20 -1.42 -3.29
C ALA A 50 -1.01 -0.66 -3.92
N TYR A 51 0.09 -0.51 -3.19
CA TYR A 51 1.31 0.12 -3.71
C TYR A 51 1.89 -0.65 -4.90
N MET A 52 2.02 -1.97 -4.79
CA MET A 52 2.59 -2.82 -5.85
C MET A 52 1.75 -2.78 -7.12
N LYS A 53 0.41 -2.76 -6.97
CA LYS A 53 -0.54 -2.63 -8.08
C LYS A 53 -0.60 -1.21 -8.67
N GLY A 54 0.01 -0.22 -8.03
CA GLY A 54 0.06 1.16 -8.51
C GLY A 54 1.19 1.48 -9.50
N GLY A 55 2.20 0.60 -9.62
CA GLY A 55 3.39 0.84 -10.46
C GLY A 55 3.42 0.05 -11.77
N GLU A 56 4.53 0.19 -12.50
CA GLU A 56 4.77 -0.43 -13.81
C GLU A 56 4.78 -1.97 -13.75
N CYS A 57 5.07 -2.54 -12.58
CA CYS A 57 5.12 -3.99 -12.37
C CYS A 57 3.80 -4.59 -11.89
N ARG A 58 2.68 -3.84 -11.96
CA ARG A 58 1.34 -4.28 -11.56
C ARG A 58 0.97 -5.66 -12.09
N GLU A 59 1.13 -5.89 -13.39
CA GLU A 59 0.74 -7.17 -14.01
C GLU A 59 1.61 -8.33 -13.51
N THR A 60 2.91 -8.09 -13.34
CA THR A 60 3.83 -9.10 -12.80
C THR A 60 3.51 -9.41 -11.34
N PHE A 61 3.12 -8.40 -10.55
CA PHE A 61 2.70 -8.57 -9.17
C PHE A 61 1.40 -9.38 -9.05
N ILE A 62 0.39 -9.09 -9.88
CA ILE A 62 -0.87 -9.86 -9.89
C ILE A 62 -0.62 -11.33 -10.25
N ASN A 63 0.32 -11.60 -11.17
CA ASN A 63 0.69 -12.98 -11.49
C ASN A 63 1.42 -13.67 -10.34
N TRP A 64 2.21 -12.92 -9.58
CA TRP A 64 2.85 -13.42 -8.36
C TRP A 64 1.81 -13.73 -7.27
N GLU A 65 0.85 -12.83 -7.00
CA GLU A 65 -0.24 -13.05 -6.04
C GLU A 65 -1.01 -14.35 -6.37
N LYS A 66 -1.40 -14.53 -7.64
CA LYS A 66 -2.06 -15.77 -8.08
C LYS A 66 -1.22 -17.01 -7.85
N CYS A 67 0.09 -16.92 -8.11
CA CYS A 67 0.97 -18.05 -7.86
C CYS A 67 1.02 -18.40 -6.37
N VAL A 68 1.11 -17.40 -5.49
CA VAL A 68 1.10 -17.57 -4.03
C VAL A 68 -0.22 -18.23 -3.57
N GLU A 69 -1.35 -17.73 -4.07
CA GLU A 69 -2.68 -18.29 -3.79
C GLU A 69 -2.80 -19.77 -4.23
N GLU A 70 -2.25 -20.11 -5.40
CA GLU A 70 -2.26 -21.48 -5.93
C GLU A 70 -1.26 -22.42 -5.24
N ALA A 71 -0.13 -21.89 -4.75
CA ALA A 71 0.92 -22.68 -4.12
C ALA A 71 0.54 -23.15 -2.71
N GLY A 72 -0.18 -22.32 -1.94
CA GLY A 72 -0.37 -22.49 -0.51
C GLY A 72 0.92 -22.18 0.29
N ASP A 73 0.82 -22.14 1.62
CA ASP A 73 1.88 -21.61 2.49
C ASP A 73 3.22 -22.37 2.44
N GLU A 74 3.20 -23.67 2.16
CA GLU A 74 4.38 -24.54 2.29
C GLU A 74 5.27 -24.58 1.03
N ASP A 75 4.74 -24.12 -0.13
CA ASP A 75 5.40 -24.35 -1.44
C ASP A 75 5.69 -23.08 -2.23
N ILE A 76 5.45 -21.89 -1.68
CA ILE A 76 5.57 -20.60 -2.40
C ILE A 76 6.96 -20.44 -3.00
N VAL A 77 8.00 -20.72 -2.21
CA VAL A 77 9.38 -20.55 -2.65
C VAL A 77 9.66 -21.43 -3.86
N GLU A 78 9.32 -22.72 -3.80
CA GLU A 78 9.61 -23.64 -4.91
C GLU A 78 8.73 -23.38 -6.14
N LYS A 79 7.42 -23.19 -5.94
CA LYS A 79 6.46 -23.05 -7.05
C LYS A 79 6.51 -21.68 -7.71
N CYS A 80 6.76 -20.63 -6.94
CA CYS A 80 6.69 -19.25 -7.44
C CYS A 80 8.04 -18.60 -7.70
N THR A 81 9.17 -19.29 -7.50
CA THR A 81 10.53 -18.74 -7.76
C THR A 81 10.61 -18.02 -9.11
N GLN A 82 10.13 -18.62 -10.20
CA GLN A 82 10.22 -18.00 -11.53
C GLN A 82 9.41 -16.71 -11.64
N VAL A 83 8.22 -16.68 -11.04
CA VAL A 83 7.33 -15.51 -11.05
C VAL A 83 7.88 -14.42 -10.12
N THR A 84 8.39 -14.80 -8.95
CA THR A 84 9.10 -13.90 -8.02
C THR A 84 10.31 -13.26 -8.72
N MET A 85 11.14 -14.05 -9.42
CA MET A 85 12.28 -13.51 -10.18
C MET A 85 11.85 -12.54 -11.29
N ALA A 86 10.73 -12.80 -11.95
CA ALA A 86 10.19 -11.88 -12.96
C ALA A 86 9.74 -10.56 -12.32
N LEU A 87 9.08 -10.64 -11.16
CA LEU A 87 8.67 -9.47 -10.38
C LEU A 87 9.87 -8.63 -9.94
N THR A 88 10.88 -9.26 -9.33
CA THR A 88 12.12 -8.58 -8.90
C THR A 88 12.79 -7.87 -10.08
N LYS A 89 12.96 -8.55 -11.22
CA LYS A 89 13.55 -7.95 -12.43
C LYS A 89 12.77 -6.74 -12.93
N CYS A 90 11.44 -6.80 -12.86
CA CYS A 90 10.61 -5.67 -13.23
C CYS A 90 10.85 -4.48 -12.28
N MET A 91 10.90 -4.73 -10.97
CA MET A 91 11.12 -3.68 -9.97
C MET A 91 12.51 -3.05 -10.11
N GLU A 92 13.55 -3.86 -10.35
CA GLU A 92 14.91 -3.40 -10.63
C GLU A 92 15.01 -2.55 -11.91
N ALA A 93 14.18 -2.82 -12.92
CA ALA A 93 14.10 -1.99 -14.12
C ALA A 93 13.36 -0.66 -13.88
N ASN A 94 12.51 -0.59 -12.86
CA ASN A 94 11.65 0.55 -12.52
C ASN A 94 11.96 1.10 -11.11
N GLN A 95 13.25 1.23 -10.79
CA GLN A 95 13.73 1.59 -9.45
C GLN A 95 13.16 2.92 -8.92
N ASP A 96 12.87 3.89 -9.79
CA ASP A 96 12.37 5.20 -9.35
C ASP A 96 11.06 5.08 -8.54
N TYR A 97 10.18 4.15 -8.94
CA TYR A 97 8.97 3.84 -8.18
C TYR A 97 9.30 2.90 -7.02
N TYR A 98 9.97 1.77 -7.28
CA TYR A 98 10.12 0.65 -6.34
C TYR A 98 11.32 0.73 -5.36
N ALA A 99 12.10 1.82 -5.38
CA ALA A 99 13.29 2.00 -4.56
C ALA A 99 13.10 1.69 -3.07
N PRO A 100 12.00 2.09 -2.39
CA PRO A 100 11.83 1.80 -0.97
C PRO A 100 11.82 0.30 -0.66
N ILE A 101 11.21 -0.51 -1.53
CA ILE A 101 11.15 -1.97 -1.34
C ILE A 101 12.52 -2.58 -1.61
N LEU A 102 13.15 -2.24 -2.73
CA LEU A 102 14.46 -2.77 -3.11
C LEU A 102 15.54 -2.44 -2.08
N GLN A 103 15.45 -1.27 -1.45
CA GLN A 103 16.35 -0.90 -0.34
C GLN A 103 16.09 -1.75 0.90
N ALA A 104 14.83 -1.99 1.26
CA ALA A 104 14.48 -2.85 2.37
C ALA A 104 14.95 -4.30 2.16
N GLU A 105 14.74 -4.85 0.96
CA GLU A 105 15.23 -6.19 0.58
C GLU A 105 16.74 -6.30 0.73
N LYS A 106 17.49 -5.31 0.21
CA LYS A 106 18.95 -5.26 0.33
C LYS A 106 19.42 -5.18 1.78
N MET A 107 18.71 -4.44 2.63
CA MET A 107 19.05 -4.35 4.06
C MET A 107 18.85 -5.70 4.76
N VAL A 108 17.77 -6.41 4.45
CA VAL A 108 17.50 -7.76 4.99
C VAL A 108 18.57 -8.74 4.52
N GLU A 109 18.93 -8.72 3.23
CA GLU A 109 20.00 -9.55 2.68
C GLU A 109 21.34 -9.30 3.40
N GLN A 110 21.72 -8.02 3.56
CA GLN A 110 22.95 -7.65 4.28
C GLN A 110 22.93 -8.09 5.74
N GLN A 111 21.79 -7.98 6.41
CA GLN A 111 21.64 -8.46 7.79
C GLN A 111 21.84 -9.97 7.90
N ALA A 112 21.26 -10.75 6.99
CA ALA A 112 21.42 -12.20 6.96
C ALA A 112 22.88 -12.62 6.71
N LEU A 113 23.58 -11.94 5.79
CA LEU A 113 25.00 -12.17 5.53
C LEU A 113 25.86 -11.87 6.77
N ASN A 114 25.62 -10.75 7.43
CA ASN A 114 26.34 -10.37 8.64
C ASN A 114 26.12 -11.37 9.79
N GLN A 115 24.89 -11.88 9.95
CA GLN A 115 24.57 -12.91 10.95
C GLN A 115 25.36 -14.19 10.68
N LEU A 116 25.36 -14.66 9.42
CA LEU A 116 26.12 -15.85 9.03
C LEU A 116 27.63 -15.70 9.27
N GLU A 117 28.19 -14.51 9.05
CA GLU A 117 29.60 -14.22 9.34
C GLU A 117 29.89 -14.23 10.84
N GLN A 118 29.00 -13.67 11.66
CA GLN A 118 29.12 -13.69 13.11
C GLN A 118 29.07 -15.11 13.66
N GLU A 119 28.09 -15.92 13.24
CA GLU A 119 27.96 -17.32 13.64
C GLU A 119 29.21 -18.13 13.28
N LYS A 120 29.77 -17.93 12.08
CA LYS A 120 31.04 -18.58 11.68
C LYS A 120 32.21 -18.15 12.55
N ALA A 121 32.29 -16.86 12.90
CA ALA A 121 33.37 -16.33 13.74
C ALA A 121 33.24 -16.78 15.21
N GLU A 122 32.03 -17.01 15.70
CA GLU A 122 31.78 -17.56 17.03
C GLU A 122 32.11 -19.05 17.08
N ASN A 123 31.64 -19.83 16.11
CA ASN A 123 31.93 -21.26 16.01
C ASN A 123 33.44 -21.55 15.90
N ALA A 124 34.17 -20.75 15.11
CA ALA A 124 35.62 -20.87 15.01
C ALA A 124 36.36 -20.59 16.35
N LYS A 125 35.84 -19.68 17.19
CA LYS A 125 36.42 -19.42 18.52
C LYS A 125 36.12 -20.54 19.51
N GLU A 126 34.95 -21.18 19.38
CA GLU A 126 34.58 -22.34 20.21
C GLU A 126 35.44 -23.57 19.88
N GLU A 127 35.73 -23.82 18.60
CA GLU A 127 36.63 -24.91 18.20
C GLU A 127 38.10 -24.68 18.63
N GLU A 128 38.57 -23.43 18.70
CA GLU A 128 39.91 -23.10 19.21
C GLU A 128 40.03 -23.16 20.74
N THR A 129 38.91 -23.22 21.48
CA THR A 129 38.89 -23.25 22.95
C THR A 129 38.51 -24.61 23.56
N SER A 130 38.21 -25.62 22.73
CA SER A 130 37.95 -27.02 23.15
C SER A 130 39.16 -27.94 22.98
#